data_AF-A0A1B6IIL7-F1
#
_entry.id   AF-A0A1B6IIL7-F1
#
_cell.length_a   1.000
_cell.length_b   1.000
_cell.length_c   1.000
_cell.angle_alpha   90.00
_cell.angle_beta   90.00
_cell.angle_gamma   90.00
#
_symmetry.space_group_name_H-M   'P 1'
#
loop_
_entity.id
_entity.type
_entity.pdbx_description
1 polymer ?
#
loop_
_entity_poly.entity_id
_entity_poly.type
_entity_poly.pdbx_seq_one_letter_code
_entity_poly.pdbx_strand_id
1 'polypeptide(L)'
;DAGKIADHLNKFFTSIAEETLKSNKKRSNAIAHSQKTLNHTFSTLPHTTDQEIKEIVKHLKPKSSSGNDEISPKLLKHCINELSTPLVVIFNKSFDQGLFPSGMKISKVYPRLKKGC
;
A
#
# COMPACT_ATOMS: atom_id res chain seq x y z
N ASP A 1 -11.69 -24.94 -16.51
CA ASP A 1 -11.67 -23.63 -17.19
C ASP A 1 -10.83 -22.68 -16.35
N ALA A 2 -9.74 -22.16 -16.94
CA ALA A 2 -8.78 -21.30 -16.26
C ALA A 2 -9.39 -19.97 -15.78
N GLY A 3 -10.37 -19.42 -16.51
CA GLY A 3 -11.07 -18.19 -16.12
C GLY A 3 -11.83 -18.39 -14.81
N LYS A 4 -12.57 -19.50 -14.69
CA LYS A 4 -13.32 -19.84 -13.47
C LYS A 4 -12.43 -20.01 -12.25
N ILE A 5 -11.24 -20.60 -12.41
CA ILE A 5 -10.26 -20.76 -11.32
C ILE A 5 -9.71 -19.40 -10.90
N ALA A 6 -9.36 -18.56 -11.87
CA ALA A 6 -8.87 -17.22 -11.65
C ALA A 6 -9.89 -16.33 -10.91
N ASP A 7 -11.16 -16.38 -11.31
CA ASP A 7 -12.24 -15.64 -10.65
C ASP A 7 -12.48 -16.14 -9.23
N HIS A 8 -12.44 -17.46 -9.01
CA HIS A 8 -12.57 -18.06 -7.68
C HIS A 8 -11.47 -17.58 -6.73
N LEU A 9 -10.21 -17.59 -7.18
CA LEU A 9 -9.08 -17.11 -6.39
C LEU A 9 -9.17 -15.61 -6.12
N ASN A 10 -9.53 -14.81 -7.12
CA ASN A 10 -9.68 -13.37 -6.95
C ASN A 10 -10.76 -13.04 -5.91
N LYS A 11 -11.92 -13.72 -5.98
CA LYS A 11 -12.98 -13.59 -4.98
C LYS A 11 -12.50 -13.96 -3.58
N PHE A 12 -11.81 -15.09 -3.44
CA PHE A 12 -11.26 -15.52 -2.15
C PHE A 12 -10.32 -14.47 -1.54
N PHE A 13 -9.30 -14.02 -2.27
CA PHE A 13 -8.29 -13.10 -1.73
C PHE A 13 -8.83 -11.69 -1.47
N THR A 14 -9.89 -11.28 -2.16
CA THR A 14 -10.54 -9.97 -1.91
C THR A 14 -11.51 -10.00 -0.73
N SER A 15 -12.15 -11.14 -0.42
CA SER A 15 -13.15 -11.23 0.65
C SER A 15 -12.64 -11.82 1.98
N ILE A 16 -11.55 -12.61 1.97
CA ILE A 16 -11.13 -13.41 3.13
C ILE A 16 -10.88 -12.57 4.39
N ALA A 17 -10.35 -11.35 4.25
CA ALA A 17 -10.11 -10.47 5.39
C ALA A 17 -11.43 -10.08 6.09
N GLU A 18 -12.43 -9.66 5.32
CA GLU A 18 -13.75 -9.29 5.85
C GLU A 18 -14.50 -10.50 6.42
N GLU A 19 -14.44 -11.64 5.74
CA GLU A 19 -15.07 -12.88 6.20
C GLU A 19 -14.46 -13.37 7.52
N THR A 20 -13.14 -13.29 7.66
CA THR A 20 -12.41 -13.62 8.89
C THR A 20 -12.82 -12.70 10.03
N LEU A 21 -12.94 -11.39 9.78
CA LEU A 21 -13.39 -10.42 10.78
C LEU A 21 -14.85 -10.65 11.20
N LYS A 22 -15.75 -10.92 10.24
CA LYS A 22 -17.17 -11.23 10.52
C LYS A 22 -17.30 -12.50 11.37
N SER A 23 -16.50 -13.52 11.10
CA SER A 23 -16.53 -14.80 11.83
C SER A 23 -15.99 -14.67 13.27
N ASN A 24 -15.00 -13.80 13.49
CA ASN A 24 -14.38 -13.61 14.81
C ASN A 24 -15.15 -12.65 15.74
N LYS A 25 -16.09 -11.83 15.24
CA LYS A 25 -16.92 -10.93 16.07
C LYS A 25 -17.73 -11.64 17.17
N LYS A 26 -17.90 -12.97 17.12
CA LYS A 26 -18.66 -13.76 18.11
C LYS A 26 -17.80 -14.41 19.20
N ARG A 27 -16.46 -14.36 19.11
CA ARG A 27 -15.56 -14.86 20.17
C ARG A 27 -15.12 -13.69 21.05
N SER A 28 -15.96 -13.30 22.01
CA SER A 28 -15.58 -12.39 23.10
C SER A 28 -14.74 -13.11 24.16
N ASN A 29 -13.84 -14.01 23.75
CA ASN A 29 -12.75 -14.37 24.65
C ASN A 29 -11.73 -13.28 24.42
N ALA A 30 -11.84 -12.21 25.21
CA ALA A 30 -10.74 -11.30 25.44
C ALA A 30 -9.60 -12.14 26.03
N ILE A 31 -8.86 -12.83 25.16
CA ILE A 31 -7.47 -13.07 25.42
C ILE A 31 -6.97 -11.64 25.57
N ALA A 32 -6.73 -11.23 26.81
CA ALA A 32 -5.78 -10.19 27.13
C ALA A 32 -4.46 -10.68 26.54
N HIS A 33 -4.36 -10.66 25.21
CA HIS A 33 -3.11 -10.55 24.53
C HIS A 33 -2.69 -9.21 25.05
N SER A 34 -1.85 -9.26 26.09
CA SER A 34 -0.97 -8.17 26.42
C SER A 34 -0.46 -7.75 25.05
N GLN A 35 -1.08 -6.70 24.52
CA GLN A 35 -0.44 -5.84 23.58
C GLN A 35 0.70 -5.36 24.45
N LYS A 36 1.79 -6.14 24.46
CA LYS A 36 3.10 -5.55 24.47
C LYS A 36 3.01 -4.69 23.23
N THR A 37 2.48 -3.48 23.41
CA THR A 37 2.77 -2.34 22.58
C THR A 37 4.27 -2.33 22.67
N LEU A 38 4.88 -3.07 21.75
CA LEU A 38 6.23 -2.79 21.38
C LEU A 38 6.08 -1.36 20.92
N ASN A 39 6.47 -0.44 21.80
CA ASN A 39 6.59 0.97 21.50
C ASN A 39 7.74 1.12 20.50
N HIS A 40 7.68 0.39 19.39
CA HIS A 40 8.31 0.73 18.14
C HIS A 40 7.50 1.91 17.62
N THR A 41 7.60 3.03 18.32
CA THR A 41 7.35 4.31 17.69
C THR A 41 8.27 4.35 16.48
N PHE A 42 7.75 4.83 15.35
CA PHE A 42 8.56 5.18 14.18
C PHE A 42 9.61 6.27 14.48
N SER A 43 9.84 6.63 15.75
CA SER A 43 10.82 7.58 16.26
C SER A 43 12.26 7.27 15.86
N THR A 44 12.55 6.08 15.33
CA THR A 44 13.86 5.72 14.80
C THR A 44 13.96 5.84 13.27
N LEU A 45 12.88 6.15 12.55
CA LEU A 45 12.95 6.44 11.12
C LEU A 45 13.34 7.89 10.92
N PRO A 46 14.44 8.18 10.22
CA PRO A 46 14.73 9.54 9.82
C PRO A 46 13.62 10.05 8.89
N HIS A 47 13.32 11.36 9.00
CA HIS A 47 12.43 12.02 8.05
C HIS A 47 12.98 11.91 6.64
N THR A 48 12.09 11.69 5.69
CA THR A 48 12.45 11.72 4.28
C THR A 48 12.71 13.16 3.83
N THR A 49 13.52 13.29 2.78
CA THR A 49 13.92 14.58 2.21
C THR A 49 13.49 14.73 0.76
N ASP A 50 13.41 15.98 0.31
CA ASP A 50 13.13 16.31 -1.09
C ASP A 50 14.08 15.60 -2.07
N GLN A 51 15.37 15.56 -1.71
CA GLN A 51 16.40 14.90 -2.52
C GLN A 51 16.20 13.38 -2.57
N GLU A 52 15.87 12.75 -1.44
CA GLU A 52 15.57 11.32 -1.39
C GLU A 52 14.38 10.96 -2.29
N ILE A 53 13.28 11.72 -2.19
CA ILE A 53 12.10 11.51 -3.02
C ILE A 53 12.42 11.67 -4.50
N LYS A 54 13.16 12.72 -4.88
CA LYS A 54 13.59 12.94 -6.27
C LYS A 54 14.46 11.80 -6.78
N GLU A 55 15.42 11.31 -6.00
CA GLU A 55 16.28 10.19 -6.40
C GLU A 55 15.50 8.88 -6.52
N ILE A 56 14.57 8.58 -5.60
CA ILE A 56 13.70 7.40 -5.71
C ILE A 56 12.88 7.46 -7.01
N VAL A 57 12.23 8.59 -7.28
CA VAL A 57 11.40 8.76 -8.48
C VAL A 57 12.23 8.69 -9.77
N LYS A 58 13.45 9.25 -9.75
CA LYS A 58 14.41 9.16 -10.86
C LYS A 58 14.75 7.70 -11.20
N HIS A 59 14.81 6.80 -10.22
CA HIS A 59 15.12 5.38 -10.45
C HIS A 59 13.90 4.50 -10.76
N LEU A 60 12.67 5.03 -10.71
CA LEU A 60 11.47 4.27 -11.12
C LEU A 60 11.56 3.88 -12.60
N LYS A 61 11.06 2.68 -12.94
CA LYS A 61 10.93 2.28 -14.36
C LYS A 61 9.87 3.17 -15.04
N PRO A 62 10.16 3.78 -16.21
CA PRO A 62 9.24 4.70 -16.88
C PRO A 62 8.11 3.94 -17.59
N LYS A 63 7.21 3.35 -16.80
CA LYS A 63 6.02 2.64 -17.29
C LYS A 63 4.85 3.62 -17.49
N SER A 64 3.97 3.28 -18.43
CA SER A 64 2.71 4.00 -18.67
C SER A 64 1.56 3.51 -17.80
N SER A 65 1.64 2.29 -17.27
CA SER A 65 0.65 1.74 -16.36
C SER A 65 0.58 2.55 -15.05
N SER A 66 -0.63 2.91 -14.64
CA SER A 66 -0.97 3.56 -13.38
C SER A 66 -1.57 2.58 -12.37
N GLY A 67 -1.59 2.98 -11.10
CA GLY A 67 -2.42 2.35 -10.06
C GLY A 67 -3.85 2.90 -10.09
N ASN A 68 -4.53 2.83 -8.95
CA ASN A 68 -5.89 3.38 -8.79
C ASN A 68 -5.95 4.92 -8.81
N ASP A 69 -4.79 5.59 -8.78
CA ASP A 69 -4.65 7.05 -8.79
C ASP A 69 -4.52 7.63 -10.20
N GLU A 70 -4.44 6.78 -11.24
CA GLU A 70 -4.18 7.16 -12.63
C GLU A 70 -2.87 7.94 -12.85
N ILE A 71 -1.92 7.88 -11.90
CA ILE A 71 -0.60 8.51 -12.00
C ILE A 71 0.44 7.46 -12.41
N SER A 72 0.89 7.54 -13.66
CA SER A 72 1.98 6.66 -14.12
C SER A 72 3.35 7.11 -13.61
N PRO A 73 4.33 6.21 -13.42
CA PRO A 73 5.70 6.58 -13.09
C PRO A 73 6.33 7.56 -14.10
N LYS A 74 5.93 7.48 -15.38
CA LYS A 74 6.38 8.42 -16.42
C LYS A 74 5.87 9.84 -16.16
N LEU A 75 4.60 9.99 -15.80
CA LEU A 75 4.00 11.28 -15.43
C LEU A 75 4.62 11.81 -14.14
N LEU A 76 4.75 10.96 -13.12
CA LEU A 76 5.35 11.34 -11.83
C LEU A 76 6.76 11.89 -12.01
N LYS A 77 7.60 11.27 -12.85
CA LYS A 77 8.93 11.79 -13.18
C LYS A 77 8.92 13.18 -13.82
N HIS A 78 7.91 13.47 -14.64
CA HIS A 78 7.81 14.75 -15.33
C HIS A 78 7.45 15.88 -14.36
N CYS A 79 6.66 15.58 -13.33
CA CYS A 79 6.14 16.55 -12.36
C CYS A 79 6.85 16.49 -11.00
N ILE A 80 7.97 15.77 -10.88
CA ILE A 80 8.57 15.50 -9.57
C ILE A 80 9.10 16.76 -8.88
N ASN A 81 9.52 17.76 -9.65
CA ASN A 81 10.03 19.01 -9.08
C ASN A 81 8.95 19.74 -8.31
N GLU A 82 7.71 19.70 -8.79
CA GLU A 82 6.54 20.32 -8.18
C GLU A 82 5.92 19.42 -7.10
N LEU A 83 5.96 18.10 -7.28
CA LEU A 83 5.32 17.13 -6.38
C LEU A 83 6.19 16.68 -5.20
N SER A 84 7.51 16.83 -5.28
CA SER A 84 8.45 16.40 -4.24
C SER A 84 8.14 17.01 -2.86
N THR A 85 7.93 18.34 -2.80
CA THR A 85 7.61 19.04 -1.55
C THR A 85 6.34 18.52 -0.86
N PRO A 86 5.16 18.44 -1.53
CA PRO A 86 3.97 17.89 -0.88
C PRO A 86 4.11 16.40 -0.52
N LEU A 87 4.85 15.61 -1.29
CA LEU A 87 5.12 14.19 -0.98
C LEU A 87 5.93 14.03 0.32
N VAL A 88 6.99 14.83 0.50
CA VAL A 88 7.79 14.84 1.74
C VAL A 88 6.91 15.11 2.96
N VAL A 89 6.03 16.12 2.88
CA VAL A 89 5.11 16.47 3.97
C VAL A 89 4.16 15.32 4.30
N ILE A 90 3.58 14.67 3.28
CA ILE A 90 2.65 13.56 3.47
C ILE A 90 3.36 12.37 4.12
N PHE A 91 4.55 12.00 3.64
CA PHE A 91 5.27 10.83 4.14
C PHE A 91 5.77 11.04 5.57
N ASN A 92 6.38 12.18 5.88
CA ASN A 92 6.83 12.47 7.24
C ASN A 92 5.67 12.50 8.22
N LYS A 93 4.54 13.15 7.88
CA LYS A 93 3.32 13.09 8.71
C LYS A 93 2.80 11.67 8.91
N SER A 94 2.84 10.85 7.86
CA SER A 94 2.38 9.46 7.93
C SER A 94 3.23 8.62 8.89
N PHE A 95 4.55 8.80 8.86
CA PHE A 95 5.46 8.11 9.77
C PHE A 95 5.36 8.65 11.21
N ASP A 96 5.29 9.97 11.39
CA ASP A 96 5.19 10.60 12.71
C ASP A 96 3.89 10.21 13.44
N GLN A 97 2.78 10.15 12.72
CA GLN A 97 1.45 9.92 13.31
C GLN A 97 0.99 8.47 13.23
N GLY A 98 1.66 7.64 12.42
CA GLY A 98 1.18 6.31 12.06
C GLY A 98 -0.11 6.31 11.23
N LEU A 99 -0.48 7.44 10.63
CA LEU A 99 -1.72 7.64 9.88
C LEU A 99 -1.43 7.81 8.40
N PHE A 100 -1.86 6.82 7.60
CA PHE A 100 -1.68 6.85 6.15
C PHE A 100 -2.98 7.26 5.44
N PRO A 101 -2.90 8.05 4.35
CA PRO A 101 -4.04 8.38 3.49
C PRO A 101 -4.78 7.12 3.02
N SER A 102 -6.11 7.16 3.01
CA SER A 102 -6.93 6.01 2.61
C SER A 102 -6.62 5.51 1.19
N GLY A 103 -6.32 6.42 0.26
CA GLY A 103 -5.94 6.07 -1.11
C GLY A 103 -4.67 5.22 -1.19
N MET A 104 -3.72 5.41 -0.27
CA MET A 104 -2.47 4.62 -0.22
C MET A 104 -2.67 3.21 0.37
N LYS A 105 -3.85 2.92 0.95
CA LYS A 105 -4.20 1.61 1.51
C LYS A 105 -4.95 0.72 0.51
N ILE A 106 -5.26 1.24 -0.68
CA ILE A 106 -5.99 0.52 -1.71
C ILE A 106 -5.03 -0.41 -2.46
N SER A 107 -5.42 -1.68 -2.60
CA SER A 107 -4.70 -2.67 -3.40
C SER A 107 -5.59 -3.24 -4.50
N LYS A 108 -4.97 -3.73 -5.58
CA LYS A 108 -5.66 -4.33 -6.73
C LYS A 108 -5.27 -5.80 -6.85
N VAL A 109 -6.24 -6.68 -6.69
CA VAL A 109 -6.09 -8.12 -6.93
C VAL A 109 -6.68 -8.43 -8.30
N TYR A 110 -5.88 -9.05 -9.18
CA TYR A 110 -6.35 -9.48 -10.48
C TYR A 110 -5.57 -10.69 -10.99
N PRO A 111 -6.19 -11.58 -11.77
CA PRO A 111 -5.50 -12.68 -12.41
C PRO A 111 -4.49 -12.17 -13.43
N ARG A 112 -3.24 -12.63 -13.33
CA ARG A 112 -2.19 -12.28 -14.30
C ARG A 112 -1.61 -13.53 -14.91
N LEU A 113 -1.84 -13.71 -16.21
CA LEU A 113 -1.27 -14.83 -16.96
C LEU A 113 0.26 -14.71 -17.00
N LYS A 114 0.95 -15.75 -16.52
CA LYS A 114 2.41 -15.87 -16.65
C LYS A 114 2.71 -16.45 -18.03
N LYS A 115 3.54 -15.76 -18.81
CA LYS A 115 3.98 -16.24 -20.12
C LYS A 115 4.79 -17.54 -19.94
N GLY A 116 4.43 -18.61 -20.65
CA GLY A 116 5.11 -19.91 -20.57
C GLY A 116 4.45 -20.96 -19.66
N CYS A 117 3.23 -20.68 -19.19
CA CYS A 117 2.30 -21.71 -18.68
C CYS A 117 1.25 -22.00 -19.74
#